data_AF-A0A9P5SZ15-F1
#
_entry.id   AF-A0A9P5SZ15-F1
#
_cell.length_a   1.000
_cell.length_b   1.000
_cell.length_c   1.000
_cell.angle_alpha   90.00
_cell.angle_beta   90.00
_cell.angle_gamma   90.00
#
_symmetry.space_group_name_H-M   'P 1'
#
loop_
_entity.id
_entity.type
_entity.pdbx_description
1 polymer ?
#
loop_
_entity_poly.entity_id
_entity_poly.type
_entity_poly.pdbx_seq_one_letter_code
_entity_poly.pdbx_strand_id
1 'polypeptide(L)'
;SLFNYIDLAASLFPVIGCFMFLSNIPGKIQDDTGIDGGPSQIWPMGFGILALYLNIVFKMRIITPLGEVVDIIITITRKILWFFLVFAVFLVSFTHAFLYVLHTRRYRPCEGDSCKNTDSSSSYPTGFLEALMVTYFFLSGRYDPVEASIDSGTVTFRVMMVIFFFFTVIILLNVLIALVNVAFNESGVNYQNSYWKVVAEVITGMDLIMNFGERFESGSQPEYIYYCASDEDIRKFERRSGISYLAESTQAADNETHSAQRMIIRSLSEMQRNHEQANGAFKNDLEALKELVEKLVALTEG
;
A
#
# COMPACT_ATOMS: atom_id res chain seq x y z
N SER A 1 12.77 -12.13 -6.05
CA SER A 1 11.48 -11.41 -5.90
C SER A 1 10.96 -11.66 -4.48
N LEU A 2 10.11 -10.79 -3.92
CA LEU A 2 9.50 -10.97 -2.59
C LEU A 2 8.75 -12.32 -2.49
N PHE A 3 8.18 -12.76 -3.61
CA PHE A 3 7.54 -14.07 -3.77
C PHE A 3 8.46 -15.26 -3.44
N ASN A 4 9.71 -15.24 -3.92
CA ASN A 4 10.65 -16.34 -3.68
C ASN A 4 10.98 -16.51 -2.18
N TYR A 5 11.00 -15.41 -1.42
CA TYR A 5 11.18 -15.47 0.03
C TYR A 5 9.98 -16.06 0.74
N ILE A 6 8.76 -15.78 0.28
CA ILE A 6 7.52 -16.31 0.88
C ILE A 6 7.34 -17.80 0.52
N ASP A 7 7.69 -18.20 -0.70
CA ASP A 7 7.66 -19.60 -1.12
C ASP A 7 8.73 -20.44 -0.40
N LEU A 8 9.93 -19.88 -0.22
CA LEU A 8 10.96 -20.47 0.64
C LEU A 8 10.48 -20.57 2.09
N ALA A 9 9.88 -19.52 2.65
CA ALA A 9 9.37 -19.57 4.01
C ALA A 9 8.27 -20.64 4.17
N ALA A 10 7.30 -20.68 3.24
CA ALA A 10 6.21 -21.65 3.27
C ALA A 10 6.68 -23.10 3.16
N SER A 11 7.81 -23.35 2.50
CA SER A 11 8.43 -24.69 2.42
C SER A 11 9.37 -24.98 3.60
N LEU A 12 10.07 -23.97 4.14
CA LEU A 12 11.04 -24.14 5.21
C LEU A 12 10.39 -24.35 6.58
N PHE A 13 9.33 -23.61 6.91
CA PHE A 13 8.68 -23.69 8.23
C PHE A 13 8.11 -25.08 8.55
N PRO A 14 7.41 -25.78 7.63
CA PRO A 14 6.96 -27.15 7.87
C PRO A 14 8.13 -28.14 8.02
N VAL A 15 9.21 -27.96 7.27
CA VAL A 15 10.42 -28.82 7.37
C VAL A 15 11.10 -28.64 8.72
N ILE A 16 11.26 -27.39 9.18
CA ILE A 16 11.79 -27.09 10.52
C ILE A 16 10.87 -27.67 11.60
N GLY A 17 9.55 -27.53 11.46
CA GLY A 17 8.57 -28.11 12.38
C GLY A 17 8.69 -29.64 12.45
N CYS A 18 8.78 -30.31 11.30
CA CYS A 18 8.97 -31.76 11.23
C CYS A 18 10.32 -32.18 11.84
N PHE A 19 11.40 -31.43 11.58
CA PHE A 19 12.72 -31.69 12.15
C PHE A 19 12.71 -31.52 13.68
N MET A 20 12.10 -30.46 14.20
CA MET A 20 11.96 -30.24 15.64
C MET A 20 11.15 -31.36 16.30
N PHE A 21 10.06 -31.79 15.65
CA PHE A 21 9.23 -32.91 16.10
C PHE A 21 10.01 -34.23 16.12
N LEU A 22 10.79 -34.52 15.07
CA LEU A 22 11.66 -35.70 14.99
C LEU A 22 12.84 -35.65 15.97
N SER A 23 13.37 -34.46 16.25
CA SER A 23 14.46 -34.30 17.23
C SER A 23 13.99 -34.47 18.67
N ASN A 24 12.69 -34.33 18.92
CA ASN A 24 12.07 -34.46 20.24
C ASN A 24 11.13 -35.68 20.36
N ILE A 25 11.44 -36.77 19.65
CA ILE A 25 10.72 -38.05 19.81
C ILE A 25 10.58 -38.36 21.31
N PRO A 26 9.35 -38.58 21.82
CA PRO A 26 9.10 -38.78 23.24
C PRO A 26 9.60 -40.17 23.66
N GLY A 27 10.87 -40.21 24.07
CA GLY A 27 11.52 -41.38 24.66
C GLY A 27 12.27 -41.06 25.96
N LYS A 28 12.27 -39.81 26.40
CA LYS A 28 12.70 -39.43 27.75
C LYS A 28 11.49 -38.92 28.52
N ILE A 29 10.80 -39.85 29.16
CA ILE A 29 9.99 -39.54 30.35
C ILE A 29 10.97 -38.93 31.34
N GLN A 30 10.93 -37.61 31.48
CA GLN A 30 11.57 -36.93 32.59
C GLN A 30 10.49 -36.83 33.66
N ASP A 31 10.40 -37.89 34.46
CA ASP A 31 9.75 -37.82 35.78
C ASP A 31 10.41 -36.68 36.57
N ASP A 32 9.58 -35.94 37.32
CA ASP A 32 9.92 -34.99 38.40
C ASP A 32 9.67 -33.49 38.22
N THR A 33 9.10 -33.01 37.12
CA THR A 33 8.39 -31.72 37.17
C THR A 33 7.08 -31.83 36.43
N GLY A 34 5.96 -31.70 37.13
CA GLY A 34 4.58 -31.69 36.59
C GLY A 34 4.27 -30.48 35.70
N ILE A 35 5.18 -30.17 34.78
CA ILE A 35 4.97 -29.34 33.62
C ILE A 35 4.71 -30.35 32.52
N ASP A 36 3.42 -30.55 32.21
CA ASP A 36 3.00 -31.32 31.05
C ASP A 36 3.89 -30.92 29.86
N GLY A 37 4.67 -31.88 29.36
CA GLY A 37 5.49 -31.77 28.15
C GLY A 37 4.63 -31.67 26.88
N GLY A 38 3.51 -30.95 26.97
CA GLY A 38 2.72 -30.47 25.85
C GLY A 38 3.51 -29.43 25.04
N PRO A 39 2.99 -29.04 23.87
CA PRO A 39 3.83 -28.88 22.70
C PRO A 39 4.36 -27.44 22.61
N SER A 40 5.36 -27.11 23.41
CA SER A 40 6.09 -25.82 23.29
C SER A 40 6.79 -25.65 21.94
N GLN A 41 6.73 -26.66 21.06
CA GLN A 41 7.30 -26.69 19.71
C GLN A 41 6.25 -26.67 18.58
N ILE A 42 4.96 -26.43 18.87
CA ILE A 42 3.93 -26.23 17.82
C ILE A 42 4.02 -24.84 17.17
N TRP A 43 4.67 -23.87 17.81
CA TRP A 43 4.77 -22.51 17.27
C TRP A 43 5.29 -22.44 15.81
N PRO A 44 6.36 -23.16 15.37
CA PRO A 44 6.78 -23.16 13.97
C PRO A 44 5.73 -23.73 13.01
N MET A 45 4.92 -24.70 13.46
CA MET A 45 3.83 -25.24 12.64
C MET A 45 2.73 -24.20 12.43
N GLY A 46 2.40 -23.41 13.47
CA GLY A 46 1.47 -22.27 13.34
C GLY A 46 1.94 -21.24 12.33
N PHE A 47 3.22 -20.85 12.37
CA PHE A 47 3.82 -19.96 11.37
C PHE A 47 3.86 -20.58 9.98
N GLY A 48 4.10 -21.89 9.87
CA GLY A 48 4.07 -22.62 8.60
C GLY A 48 2.68 -22.61 7.96
N ILE A 49 1.62 -22.84 8.74
CA ILE A 49 0.23 -22.76 8.27
C ILE A 49 -0.08 -21.33 7.79
N LEU A 50 0.30 -20.31 8.54
CA LEU A 50 0.11 -18.91 8.14
C LEU A 50 0.87 -18.57 6.84
N ALA A 51 2.13 -19.00 6.73
CA ALA A 51 2.94 -18.80 5.54
C ALA A 51 2.34 -19.50 4.32
N LEU A 52 1.74 -20.69 4.51
CA LEU A 52 1.03 -21.42 3.46
C LEU A 52 -0.21 -20.66 3.00
N TYR A 53 -1.03 -20.13 3.92
CA TYR A 53 -2.18 -19.30 3.55
C TYR A 53 -1.77 -18.03 2.81
N LEU A 54 -0.70 -17.35 3.26
CA LEU A 54 -0.14 -16.20 2.54
C LEU A 54 0.33 -16.60 1.14
N ASN A 55 1.04 -17.73 1.00
CA ASN A 55 1.50 -18.25 -0.28
C ASN A 55 0.33 -18.51 -1.25
N ILE A 56 -0.78 -19.08 -0.75
CA ILE A 56 -2.00 -19.25 -1.53
C ILE A 56 -2.53 -17.89 -2.01
N VAL A 57 -2.57 -16.87 -1.16
CA VAL A 57 -2.98 -15.50 -1.54
C VAL A 57 -2.08 -14.94 -2.66
N PHE A 58 -0.76 -15.14 -2.59
CA PHE A 58 0.13 -14.71 -3.66
C PHE A 58 -0.07 -15.51 -4.96
N LYS A 59 -0.35 -16.82 -4.89
CA LYS A 59 -0.65 -17.66 -6.05
C LYS A 59 -1.98 -17.32 -6.72
N MET A 60 -2.94 -16.74 -5.98
CA MET A 60 -4.18 -16.20 -6.56
C MET A 60 -3.96 -15.04 -7.54
N ARG A 61 -2.72 -14.54 -7.69
CA ARG A 61 -2.36 -13.56 -8.73
C ARG A 61 -2.72 -13.99 -10.16
N ILE A 62 -2.81 -15.30 -10.42
CA ILE A 62 -3.20 -15.82 -11.73
C ILE A 62 -4.67 -15.54 -12.08
N ILE A 63 -5.52 -15.35 -11.06
CA ILE A 63 -6.95 -15.05 -11.22
C ILE A 63 -7.10 -13.55 -11.43
N THR A 64 -7.62 -13.13 -12.59
CA THR A 64 -7.64 -11.73 -13.06
C THR A 64 -8.15 -10.70 -12.02
N PRO A 65 -9.32 -10.87 -11.36
CA PRO A 65 -9.78 -9.90 -10.35
C PRO A 65 -8.95 -9.88 -9.06
N LEU A 66 -8.32 -11.00 -8.68
CA LEU A 66 -7.54 -11.09 -7.44
C LEU A 66 -6.09 -10.65 -7.64
N GLY A 67 -5.54 -10.86 -8.84
CA GLY A 67 -4.17 -10.46 -9.18
C GLY A 67 -3.94 -8.96 -9.19
N GLU A 68 -4.96 -8.18 -9.58
CA GLU A 68 -4.92 -6.72 -9.48
C GLU A 68 -4.71 -6.27 -8.02
N VAL A 69 -5.53 -6.78 -7.10
CA VAL A 69 -5.44 -6.43 -5.67
C VAL A 69 -4.08 -6.82 -5.08
N VAL A 70 -3.59 -8.02 -5.39
CA VAL A 70 -2.30 -8.51 -4.88
C VAL A 70 -1.13 -7.70 -5.43
N ASP A 71 -1.15 -7.30 -6.70
CA ASP A 71 -0.10 -6.46 -7.30
C ASP A 71 -0.07 -5.05 -6.71
N ILE A 72 -1.25 -4.46 -6.47
CA ILE A 72 -1.39 -3.19 -5.75
C ILE A 72 -0.79 -3.31 -4.34
N ILE A 73 -1.13 -4.35 -3.57
CA ILE A 73 -0.60 -4.55 -2.21
C ILE A 73 0.92 -4.65 -2.20
N ILE A 74 1.52 -5.43 -3.12
CA ILE A 74 2.98 -5.57 -3.21
C ILE A 74 3.64 -4.24 -3.54
N THR A 75 3.06 -3.49 -4.48
CA THR A 75 3.57 -2.19 -4.90
C THR A 75 3.52 -1.18 -3.77
N ILE A 76 2.39 -1.09 -3.06
CA ILE A 76 2.21 -0.23 -1.90
C ILE A 76 3.23 -0.59 -0.81
N THR A 77 3.34 -1.88 -0.46
CA THR A 77 4.26 -2.37 0.59
C THR A 77 5.70 -1.95 0.32
N ARG A 78 6.16 -2.04 -0.94
CA ARG A 78 7.53 -1.61 -1.30
C ARG A 78 7.73 -0.11 -1.14
N LYS A 79 6.72 0.70 -1.47
CA LYS A 79 6.79 2.16 -1.37
C LYS A 79 6.81 2.66 0.07
N ILE A 80 5.99 2.05 0.94
CA ILE A 80 5.87 2.47 2.35
C ILE A 80 6.94 1.86 3.27
N LEU A 81 7.81 0.97 2.77
CA LEU A 81 8.84 0.31 3.59
C LEU A 81 9.77 1.30 4.31
N TRP A 82 10.18 2.37 3.61
CA TRP A 82 11.04 3.40 4.20
C TRP A 82 10.35 4.18 5.33
N PHE A 83 9.04 4.40 5.20
CA PHE A 83 8.24 4.99 6.26
C PHE A 83 8.23 4.08 7.51
N PHE A 84 8.07 2.76 7.33
CA PHE A 84 8.12 1.81 8.45
C PHE A 84 9.49 1.75 9.14
N LEU A 85 10.58 1.99 8.43
CA LEU A 85 11.91 2.08 9.04
C LEU A 85 12.01 3.29 9.98
N VAL A 86 11.57 4.47 9.50
CA VAL A 86 11.51 5.68 10.33
C VAL A 86 10.59 5.45 11.54
N PHE A 87 9.43 4.85 11.32
CA PHE A 87 8.49 4.49 12.38
C PHE A 87 9.10 3.57 13.44
N ALA A 88 9.87 2.56 13.03
CA ALA A 88 10.55 1.65 13.95
C ALA A 88 11.58 2.36 14.84
N VAL A 89 12.35 3.31 14.27
CA VAL A 89 13.29 4.15 15.04
C VAL A 89 12.56 5.00 16.09
N PHE A 90 11.41 5.59 15.73
CA PHE A 90 10.57 6.30 16.68
C PHE A 90 10.08 5.39 17.81
N LEU A 91 9.56 4.20 17.50
CA LEU A 91 9.09 3.25 18.50
C LEU A 91 10.19 2.81 19.47
N VAL A 92 11.38 2.49 18.95
CA VAL A 92 12.54 2.13 19.79
C VAL A 92 12.93 3.29 20.71
N SER A 93 12.93 4.52 20.19
CA SER A 93 13.27 5.72 20.97
C SER A 93 12.28 5.95 22.13
N PHE A 94 10.97 5.85 21.84
CA PHE A 94 9.94 5.98 22.88
C PHE A 94 9.95 4.83 23.88
N THR A 95 10.17 3.59 23.41
CA THR A 95 10.32 2.42 24.29
C THR A 95 11.45 2.65 25.29
N HIS A 96 12.60 3.13 24.81
CA HIS A 96 13.75 3.42 25.65
C HIS A 96 13.46 4.55 26.65
N ALA A 97 12.77 5.60 26.22
CA ALA A 97 12.35 6.69 27.10
C ALA A 97 11.35 6.24 28.18
N PHE A 98 10.36 5.40 27.83
CA PHE A 98 9.39 4.86 28.78
C PHE A 98 10.06 3.95 29.81
N LEU A 99 10.98 3.09 29.39
CA LEU A 99 11.78 2.27 30.30
C LEU A 99 12.53 3.14 31.30
N TYR A 100 13.15 4.22 30.83
CA TYR A 100 13.87 5.14 31.70
C TYR A 100 12.92 5.83 32.70
N VAL A 101 11.81 6.41 32.23
CA VAL A 101 10.89 7.18 33.09
C VAL A 101 10.11 6.31 34.08
N LEU A 102 9.73 5.09 33.69
CA LEU A 102 8.94 4.20 34.53
C LEU A 102 9.80 3.44 35.55
N HIS A 103 11.01 3.04 35.19
CA HIS A 103 11.90 2.30 36.10
C HIS A 103 12.81 3.18 36.97
N THR A 104 12.91 4.48 36.67
CA THR A 104 13.57 5.43 37.59
C THR A 104 12.71 5.80 38.80
N ARG A 105 11.53 5.18 38.98
CA ARG A 105 10.67 5.41 40.15
C ARG A 105 11.28 4.83 41.44
N ARG A 106 11.97 5.75 42.13
CA ARG A 106 12.30 5.84 43.56
C ARG A 106 13.15 4.72 44.17
N TYR A 107 14.45 5.04 44.24
CA TYR A 107 15.21 4.88 45.48
C TYR A 107 14.47 5.65 46.60
N ARG A 108 13.53 4.98 47.30
CA ARG A 108 13.15 5.40 48.66
C ARG A 108 14.18 4.75 49.58
N PRO A 109 14.93 5.52 50.41
CA PRO A 109 15.65 4.93 51.53
C PRO A 109 14.60 4.45 52.52
N CYS A 110 14.19 3.20 52.38
CA CYS A 110 13.25 2.59 53.30
C CYS A 110 14.05 2.03 54.47
N GLU A 111 13.96 2.69 55.61
CA GLU A 111 14.54 2.22 56.86
C GLU A 111 13.51 1.33 57.57
N GLY A 112 13.71 0.01 57.49
CA GLY A 112 12.96 -0.99 58.25
C GLY A 112 12.25 -2.08 57.42
N ASP A 113 11.97 -3.20 58.08
CA ASP A 113 11.45 -4.47 57.55
C ASP A 113 10.02 -4.44 56.97
N SER A 114 9.43 -3.25 56.79
CA SER A 114 8.05 -3.07 56.29
C SER A 114 7.95 -2.89 54.77
N CYS A 115 9.07 -2.91 54.05
CA CYS A 115 9.09 -2.76 52.59
C CYS A 115 8.91 -4.04 51.79
N LYS A 116 8.42 -5.11 52.41
CA LYS A 116 8.22 -6.36 51.67
C LYS A 116 6.93 -6.44 50.87
N ASN A 117 5.93 -5.57 51.01
CA ASN A 117 4.64 -5.82 50.34
C ASN A 117 3.80 -4.58 49.97
N THR A 118 4.40 -3.47 49.53
CA THR A 118 3.64 -2.37 48.90
C THR A 118 4.44 -1.61 47.84
N ASP A 119 5.16 -2.32 46.97
CA ASP A 119 5.61 -1.72 45.71
C ASP A 119 4.49 -1.89 44.68
N SER A 120 3.52 -1.00 44.82
CA SER A 120 2.40 -0.83 43.89
C SER A 120 2.91 -0.54 42.47
N SER A 121 2.72 -1.56 41.62
CA SER A 121 1.93 -1.47 40.38
C SER A 121 2.51 -0.72 39.19
N SER A 122 3.79 -0.88 38.84
CA SER A 122 4.16 -0.75 37.42
C SER A 122 4.00 -2.10 36.76
N SER A 123 2.84 -2.35 36.13
CA SER A 123 2.62 -3.54 35.28
C SER A 123 3.44 -3.49 33.97
N TYR A 124 4.31 -2.49 33.83
CA TYR A 124 5.16 -2.32 32.67
C TYR A 124 6.37 -3.27 32.77
N PRO A 125 6.68 -4.04 31.71
CA PRO A 125 7.75 -5.03 31.74
C PRO A 125 9.14 -4.40 31.80
N THR A 126 10.07 -5.11 32.43
CA THR A 126 11.48 -4.69 32.58
C THR A 126 12.34 -5.04 31.36
N GLY A 127 11.98 -6.08 30.62
CA GLY A 127 12.67 -6.49 29.40
C GLY A 127 12.45 -5.51 28.26
N PHE A 128 13.50 -5.16 27.52
CA PHE A 128 13.40 -4.23 26.38
C PHE A 128 12.43 -4.72 25.29
N LEU A 129 12.46 -6.00 24.95
CA LEU A 129 11.61 -6.57 23.90
C LEU A 129 10.14 -6.58 24.33
N GLU A 130 9.86 -6.95 25.58
CA GLU A 130 8.51 -6.91 26.14
C GLU A 130 7.99 -5.47 26.22
N ALA A 131 8.84 -4.52 26.63
CA ALA A 131 8.54 -3.10 26.64
C ALA A 131 8.27 -2.55 25.23
N LEU A 132 9.01 -3.03 24.23
CA LEU A 132 8.79 -2.68 22.83
C LEU A 132 7.43 -3.19 22.35
N MET A 133 7.07 -4.43 22.68
CA MET A 133 5.75 -5.00 22.36
C MET A 133 4.61 -4.21 23.02
N VAL A 134 4.78 -3.85 24.29
CA VAL A 134 3.80 -3.01 25.00
C VAL A 134 3.68 -1.62 24.35
N THR A 135 4.80 -0.99 24.00
CA THR A 135 4.82 0.31 23.30
C THR A 135 4.18 0.22 21.91
N TYR A 136 4.34 -0.92 21.21
CA TYR A 136 3.62 -1.19 19.97
C TYR A 136 2.11 -1.32 20.21
N PHE A 137 1.68 -2.00 21.27
CA PHE A 137 0.25 -2.08 21.61
C PHE A 137 -0.36 -0.73 22.04
N PHE A 138 0.46 0.24 22.46
CA PHE A 138 -0.04 1.60 22.71
C PHE A 138 -0.55 2.28 21.43
N LEU A 139 -0.06 1.88 20.26
CA LEU A 139 -0.56 2.37 18.97
C LEU A 139 -2.00 1.93 18.70
N SER A 140 -2.40 0.76 19.20
CA SER A 140 -3.76 0.24 19.06
C SER A 140 -4.70 0.71 20.18
N GLY A 141 -4.23 1.58 21.08
CA GLY A 141 -5.03 2.14 22.16
C GLY A 141 -5.11 1.28 23.42
N ARG A 142 -4.29 0.23 23.54
CA ARG A 142 -4.26 -0.61 24.75
C ARG A 142 -3.28 -0.05 25.79
N TYR A 143 -3.78 0.54 26.87
CA TYR A 143 -2.95 1.22 27.88
C TYR A 143 -2.89 0.50 29.24
N ASP A 144 -3.46 -0.71 29.34
CA ASP A 144 -3.50 -1.53 30.58
C ASP A 144 -2.17 -1.55 31.36
N PRO A 145 -0.99 -1.73 30.71
CA PRO A 145 0.29 -1.83 31.43
C PRO A 145 0.74 -0.52 32.10
N VAL A 146 0.19 0.63 31.68
CA VAL A 146 0.59 1.96 32.15
C VAL A 146 -0.52 2.71 32.87
N GLU A 147 -1.74 2.17 32.94
CA GLU A 147 -2.90 2.82 33.57
C GLU A 147 -2.61 3.29 35.00
N ALA A 148 -2.10 2.40 35.86
CA ALA A 148 -1.69 2.75 37.21
C ALA A 148 -0.60 3.85 37.25
N SER A 149 0.27 3.88 36.23
CA SER A 149 1.31 4.90 36.08
C SER A 149 0.79 6.22 35.54
N ILE A 150 -0.34 6.24 34.83
CA ILE A 150 -1.04 7.46 34.43
C ILE A 150 -1.67 8.10 35.67
N ASP A 151 -2.42 7.31 36.45
CA ASP A 151 -3.17 7.81 37.60
C ASP A 151 -2.28 8.28 38.74
N SER A 152 -1.30 7.46 39.14
CA SER A 152 -0.40 7.75 40.27
C SER A 152 0.91 8.46 39.86
N GLY A 153 1.08 8.76 38.56
CA GLY A 153 2.38 9.09 38.00
C GLY A 153 2.87 10.52 38.15
N THR A 154 4.15 10.68 37.80
CA THR A 154 4.78 11.99 37.65
C THR A 154 4.21 12.72 36.43
N VAL A 155 4.14 14.06 36.52
CA VAL A 155 3.69 14.91 35.41
C VAL A 155 4.53 14.66 34.15
N THR A 156 5.84 14.40 34.30
CA THR A 156 6.75 14.05 33.21
C THR A 156 6.26 12.85 32.39
N PHE A 157 5.79 11.79 33.04
CA PHE A 157 5.27 10.61 32.34
C PHE A 157 4.01 10.95 31.54
N ARG A 158 3.08 11.72 32.12
CA ARG A 158 1.86 12.15 31.43
C ARG A 158 2.17 13.01 30.20
N VAL A 159 3.12 13.93 30.31
CA VAL A 159 3.57 14.76 29.18
C VAL A 159 4.19 13.90 28.08
N MET A 160 5.06 12.93 28.43
CA MET A 160 5.61 12.01 27.42
C MET A 160 4.53 11.19 26.72
N MET A 161 3.49 10.73 27.43
CA MET A 161 2.36 10.01 26.84
C MET A 161 1.57 10.87 25.84
N VAL A 162 1.31 12.14 26.17
CA VAL A 162 0.62 13.07 25.26
C VAL A 162 1.46 13.29 23.99
N ILE A 163 2.78 13.49 24.14
CA ILE A 163 3.71 13.64 23.02
C ILE A 163 3.73 12.37 22.17
N PHE A 164 3.81 11.19 22.78
CA PHE A 164 3.79 9.91 22.09
C PHE A 164 2.51 9.75 21.26
N PHE A 165 1.33 10.02 21.83
CA PHE A 165 0.06 9.94 21.14
C PHE A 165 -0.01 10.91 19.95
N PHE A 166 0.44 12.15 20.13
CA PHE A 166 0.48 13.14 19.06
C PHE A 166 1.36 12.69 17.89
N PHE A 167 2.59 12.24 18.14
CA PHE A 167 3.48 11.80 17.06
C PHE A 167 3.01 10.50 16.40
N THR A 168 2.58 9.51 17.18
CA THR A 168 2.26 8.19 16.63
C THR A 168 0.87 8.13 16.01
N VAL A 169 -0.17 8.51 16.74
CA VAL A 169 -1.56 8.39 16.30
C VAL A 169 -1.95 9.55 15.38
N ILE A 170 -1.54 10.78 15.68
CA ILE A 170 -1.97 11.94 14.89
C ILE A 170 -1.06 12.18 13.70
N ILE A 171 0.27 12.12 13.85
CA ILE A 171 1.18 12.38 12.72
C ILE A 171 1.42 11.12 11.91
N LEU A 172 2.04 10.09 12.51
CA LEU A 172 2.54 8.93 11.78
C LEU A 172 1.42 8.12 11.13
N LEU A 173 0.31 7.86 11.83
CA LEU A 173 -0.82 7.11 11.23
C LEU A 173 -1.48 7.88 10.08
N ASN A 174 -1.66 9.19 10.20
CA ASN A 174 -2.23 10.01 9.13
C ASN A 174 -1.30 10.10 7.91
N VAL A 175 0.02 10.20 8.14
CA VAL A 175 1.01 10.13 7.06
C VAL A 175 1.03 8.75 6.39
N LEU A 176 0.91 7.66 7.17
CA LEU A 176 0.81 6.31 6.61
C LEU A 176 -0.39 6.17 5.68
N ILE A 177 -1.57 6.64 6.12
CA ILE A 177 -2.79 6.61 5.31
C ILE A 177 -2.61 7.44 4.03
N ALA A 178 -2.03 8.64 4.13
CA ALA A 178 -1.76 9.48 2.96
C ALA A 178 -0.80 8.81 1.97
N LEU A 179 0.27 8.17 2.45
CA LEU A 179 1.23 7.44 1.61
C LEU A 179 0.58 6.23 0.94
N VAL A 180 -0.26 5.48 1.66
CA VAL A 180 -1.01 4.35 1.09
C VAL A 180 -1.93 4.85 -0.03
N ASN A 181 -2.62 5.97 0.17
CA ASN A 181 -3.52 6.54 -0.84
C ASN A 181 -2.76 6.98 -2.12
N VAL A 182 -1.62 7.67 -1.96
CA VAL A 182 -0.77 8.05 -3.09
C VAL A 182 -0.25 6.80 -3.82
N ALA A 183 0.23 5.81 -3.08
CA ALA A 183 0.76 4.58 -3.64
C ALA A 183 -0.32 3.78 -4.39
N PHE A 184 -1.55 3.74 -3.86
CA PHE A 184 -2.70 3.09 -4.48
C PHE A 184 -3.06 3.74 -5.82
N ASN A 185 -3.19 5.06 -5.86
CA ASN A 185 -3.51 5.79 -7.09
C ASN A 185 -2.43 5.60 -8.16
N GLU A 186 -1.16 5.60 -7.77
CA GLU A 186 -0.06 5.39 -8.72
C GLU A 186 -0.01 3.94 -9.24
N SER A 187 -0.39 2.95 -8.42
CA SER A 187 -0.46 1.56 -8.85
C SER A 187 -1.62 1.27 -9.81
N GLY A 188 -2.73 2.02 -9.72
CA GLY A 188 -3.89 1.82 -10.60
C GLY A 188 -3.64 2.18 -12.07
N VAL A 189 -2.74 3.14 -12.33
CA VAL A 189 -2.48 3.66 -13.70
C VAL A 189 -1.71 2.67 -14.58
N ASN A 190 -0.98 1.69 -14.00
CA ASN A 190 -0.11 0.77 -14.74
C ASN A 190 -0.40 -0.73 -14.50
N TYR A 191 -1.53 -1.07 -13.87
CA TYR A 191 -1.82 -2.46 -13.47
C TYR A 191 -1.86 -3.43 -14.66
N GLN A 192 -2.39 -2.99 -15.82
CA GLN A 192 -2.53 -3.84 -17.00
C GLN A 192 -1.16 -4.33 -17.51
N ASN A 193 -0.17 -3.45 -17.55
CA ASN A 193 1.18 -3.80 -18.00
C ASN A 193 1.88 -4.77 -17.04
N SER A 194 1.70 -4.58 -15.72
CA SER A 194 2.20 -5.53 -14.71
C SER A 194 1.52 -6.89 -14.81
N TYR A 195 0.21 -6.92 -15.08
CA TYR A 195 -0.55 -8.16 -15.25
C TYR A 195 -0.07 -8.96 -16.46
N TRP A 196 0.01 -8.34 -17.64
CA TRP A 196 0.47 -9.00 -18.86
C TRP A 196 1.89 -9.54 -18.74
N LYS A 197 2.76 -8.84 -18.02
CA LYS A 197 4.11 -9.32 -17.72
C LYS A 197 4.09 -10.61 -16.89
N VAL A 198 3.22 -10.69 -15.87
CA VAL A 198 3.06 -11.89 -15.04
C VAL A 198 2.51 -13.04 -15.88
N VAL A 199 1.50 -12.78 -16.72
CA VAL A 199 0.93 -13.79 -17.61
C VAL A 199 1.99 -14.31 -18.59
N ALA A 200 2.78 -13.43 -19.21
CA ALA A 200 3.85 -13.82 -20.11
C ALA A 200 4.95 -14.64 -19.42
N GLU A 201 5.33 -14.29 -18.19
CA GLU A 201 6.30 -15.05 -17.39
C GLU A 201 5.79 -16.46 -17.07
N VAL A 202 4.51 -16.59 -16.71
CA VAL A 202 3.86 -17.90 -16.45
C VAL A 202 3.79 -18.74 -17.72
N ILE A 203 3.35 -18.16 -18.84
CA ILE A 203 3.28 -18.87 -20.13
C ILE A 203 4.67 -19.33 -20.56
N THR A 204 5.67 -18.45 -20.51
CA THR A 204 7.05 -18.80 -20.87
C THR A 204 7.63 -19.88 -19.95
N GLY A 205 7.33 -19.81 -18.65
CA GLY A 205 7.73 -20.82 -17.68
C GLY A 205 7.08 -22.17 -17.95
N MET A 206 5.78 -22.17 -18.27
CA MET A 206 5.03 -23.38 -18.63
C MET A 206 5.57 -23.99 -19.94
N ASP A 207 5.79 -23.16 -20.96
CA ASP A 207 6.38 -23.57 -22.23
C ASP A 207 7.76 -24.19 -22.03
N LEU A 208 8.61 -23.63 -21.16
CA LEU A 208 9.95 -24.18 -20.91
C LEU A 208 9.89 -25.59 -20.29
N ILE A 209 8.90 -25.85 -19.43
CA ILE A 209 8.72 -27.14 -18.75
C ILE A 209 8.05 -28.17 -19.67
N MET A 210 7.03 -27.76 -20.44
CA MET A 210 6.31 -28.63 -21.37
C MET A 210 7.11 -28.95 -22.64
N ASN A 211 8.00 -28.04 -23.09
CA ASN A 211 8.79 -28.20 -24.32
C ASN A 211 9.90 -29.26 -24.27
N PHE A 212 10.04 -30.04 -23.21
CA PHE A 212 11.04 -31.13 -23.19
C PHE A 212 10.65 -32.32 -24.10
N GLY A 213 9.40 -32.42 -24.56
CA GLY A 213 8.94 -33.50 -25.46
C GLY A 213 8.12 -33.07 -26.69
N GLU A 214 7.35 -31.99 -26.61
CA GLU A 214 6.28 -31.69 -27.59
C GLU A 214 6.68 -30.70 -28.72
N ARG A 215 7.92 -30.22 -28.77
CA ARG A 215 8.41 -29.32 -29.85
C ARG A 215 8.46 -29.95 -31.24
N PHE A 216 8.26 -31.26 -31.35
CA PHE A 216 8.43 -32.02 -32.59
C PHE A 216 7.11 -32.37 -33.30
N GLU A 217 5.94 -32.08 -32.73
CA GLU A 217 4.68 -32.22 -33.46
C GLU A 217 4.44 -30.97 -34.33
N SER A 218 4.48 -31.17 -35.65
CA SER A 218 4.55 -30.18 -36.73
C SER A 218 3.30 -29.28 -36.90
N GLY A 219 2.56 -28.96 -35.84
CA GLY A 219 1.34 -28.16 -35.92
C GLY A 219 0.98 -27.33 -34.68
N SER A 220 1.78 -27.37 -33.61
CA SER A 220 1.46 -26.72 -32.32
C SER A 220 2.11 -25.34 -32.12
N GLN A 221 2.89 -24.85 -33.09
CA GLN A 221 3.52 -23.52 -32.99
C GLN A 221 2.66 -22.44 -33.66
N PRO A 222 2.39 -21.31 -32.98
CA PRO A 222 1.69 -20.19 -33.60
C PRO A 222 2.57 -19.54 -34.68
N GLU A 223 1.99 -19.31 -35.85
CA GLU A 223 2.65 -18.65 -36.99
C GLU A 223 2.99 -17.18 -36.69
N TYR A 224 2.29 -16.57 -35.73
CA TYR A 224 2.49 -15.17 -35.31
C TYR A 224 2.45 -15.04 -33.78
N ILE A 225 3.42 -14.33 -33.22
CA ILE A 225 3.44 -13.95 -31.80
C ILE A 225 3.13 -12.45 -31.74
N TYR A 226 1.92 -12.11 -31.29
CA TYR A 226 1.55 -10.74 -30.97
C TYR A 226 1.99 -10.44 -29.54
N TYR A 227 2.92 -9.51 -29.35
CA TYR A 227 3.29 -9.02 -28.03
C TYR A 227 2.92 -7.54 -27.92
N CYS A 228 2.34 -7.16 -26.78
CA CYS A 228 2.08 -5.76 -26.47
C CYS A 228 3.39 -5.15 -25.93
N ALA A 229 3.93 -4.17 -26.65
CA ALA A 229 5.13 -3.44 -26.28
C ALA A 229 4.76 -2.07 -25.68
N SER A 230 5.44 -1.64 -24.62
CA SER A 230 5.38 -0.24 -24.17
C SER A 230 5.98 0.67 -25.24
N ASP A 231 5.48 1.91 -25.37
CA ASP A 231 6.02 2.92 -26.28
C ASP A 231 7.53 3.11 -26.11
N GLU A 232 8.03 2.97 -24.88
CA GLU A 232 9.46 3.07 -24.57
C GLU A 232 10.26 1.87 -25.11
N ASP A 233 9.69 0.66 -25.03
CA ASP A 233 10.29 -0.57 -25.56
C ASP A 233 10.28 -0.57 -27.09
N ILE A 234 9.23 -0.04 -27.72
CA ILE A 234 9.17 0.18 -29.17
C ILE A 234 10.28 1.13 -29.59
N ARG A 235 10.40 2.30 -28.95
CA ARG A 235 11.44 3.29 -29.26
C ARG A 235 12.85 2.73 -29.07
N LYS A 236 13.05 1.89 -28.05
CA LYS A 236 14.33 1.22 -27.78
C LYS A 236 14.65 0.16 -28.83
N PHE A 237 13.64 -0.58 -29.28
CA PHE A 237 13.77 -1.53 -30.38
C PHE A 237 14.06 -0.83 -31.70
N GLU A 238 13.31 0.21 -32.08
CA GLU A 238 13.53 1.01 -33.29
C GLU A 238 14.95 1.59 -33.35
N ARG A 239 15.46 2.09 -32.22
CA ARG A 239 16.83 2.60 -32.11
C ARG A 239 17.88 1.51 -32.33
N ARG A 240 17.56 0.25 -32.04
CA ARG A 240 18.48 -0.90 -32.15
C ARG A 240 18.38 -1.63 -33.48
N SER A 241 17.18 -1.72 -34.06
CA SER A 241 16.90 -2.41 -35.31
C SER A 241 17.04 -1.50 -36.54
N GLY A 242 16.95 -0.18 -36.37
CA GLY A 242 16.99 0.78 -37.48
C GLY A 242 15.75 0.74 -38.38
N ILE A 243 14.72 -0.03 -37.99
CA ILE A 243 13.47 -0.16 -38.74
C ILE A 243 12.39 0.57 -37.94
N SER A 244 11.87 1.68 -38.48
CA SER A 244 10.75 2.41 -37.89
C SER A 244 9.48 2.07 -38.65
N TYR A 245 8.59 1.34 -37.97
CA TYR A 245 7.29 0.91 -38.53
C TYR A 245 6.17 1.93 -38.25
N LEU A 246 6.42 2.91 -37.38
CA LEU A 246 5.41 3.88 -36.94
C LEU A 246 5.42 5.20 -37.70
N ALA A 247 6.43 5.49 -38.52
CA ALA A 247 6.53 6.76 -39.23
C ALA A 247 5.37 7.01 -40.22
N GLU A 248 4.75 5.95 -40.73
CA GLU A 248 3.65 6.05 -41.71
C GLU A 248 2.27 6.13 -41.05
N SER A 249 2.06 5.50 -39.88
CA SER A 249 0.77 5.55 -39.17
C SER A 249 0.64 6.75 -38.22
N THR A 250 1.72 7.24 -37.62
CA THR A 250 1.68 8.46 -36.80
C THR A 250 1.52 9.72 -37.64
N GLN A 251 2.10 9.81 -38.84
CA GLN A 251 1.84 10.93 -39.75
C GLN A 251 0.39 10.96 -40.26
N ALA A 252 -0.24 9.80 -40.44
CA ALA A 252 -1.66 9.73 -40.80
C ALA A 252 -2.57 10.14 -39.64
N ALA A 253 -2.31 9.65 -38.42
CA ALA A 253 -3.10 9.98 -37.22
C ALA A 253 -2.90 11.43 -36.76
N ASP A 254 -1.69 11.98 -36.86
CA ASP A 254 -1.39 13.38 -36.54
C ASP A 254 -1.99 14.34 -37.58
N ASN A 255 -2.04 13.95 -38.87
CA ASN A 255 -2.75 14.72 -39.88
C ASN A 255 -4.27 14.71 -39.69
N GLU A 256 -4.85 13.58 -39.30
CA GLU A 256 -6.28 13.48 -39.01
C GLU A 256 -6.66 14.30 -37.77
N THR A 257 -5.90 14.22 -36.68
CA THR A 257 -6.14 15.02 -35.46
C THR A 257 -5.93 16.52 -35.70
N HIS A 258 -4.91 16.90 -36.47
CA HIS A 258 -4.75 18.30 -36.89
C HIS A 258 -5.88 18.79 -37.80
N SER A 259 -6.44 17.92 -38.65
CA SER A 259 -7.57 18.28 -39.51
C SER A 259 -8.86 18.47 -38.69
N ALA A 260 -9.10 17.58 -37.71
CA ALA A 260 -10.23 17.67 -36.79
C ALA A 260 -10.15 18.91 -35.90
N GLN A 261 -8.95 19.23 -35.36
CA GLN A 261 -8.74 20.46 -34.59
C GLN A 261 -9.01 21.71 -35.41
N ARG A 262 -8.54 21.77 -36.67
CA ARG A 262 -8.82 22.92 -37.56
C ARG A 262 -10.30 23.05 -37.87
N MET A 263 -11.03 21.94 -37.99
CA MET A 263 -12.47 21.95 -38.23
C MET A 263 -13.24 22.46 -37.00
N ILE A 264 -12.84 22.05 -35.79
CA ILE A 264 -13.44 22.53 -34.54
C ILE A 264 -13.16 24.02 -34.31
N ILE A 265 -11.94 24.50 -34.61
CA ILE A 265 -11.62 25.93 -34.46
C ILE A 265 -12.47 26.78 -35.43
N ARG A 266 -12.68 26.31 -36.67
CA ARG A 266 -13.56 26.99 -37.64
C ARG A 266 -15.03 27.01 -37.19
N SER A 267 -15.55 25.90 -36.66
CA SER A 267 -16.93 25.86 -36.18
C SER A 267 -17.14 26.72 -34.94
N LEU A 268 -16.14 26.81 -34.06
CA LEU A 268 -16.15 27.74 -32.93
C LEU A 268 -16.14 29.20 -33.38
N SER A 269 -15.32 29.58 -34.37
CA SER A 269 -15.28 30.96 -34.86
C SER A 269 -16.57 31.35 -35.59
N GLU A 270 -17.19 30.42 -36.32
CA GLU A 270 -18.51 30.64 -36.93
C GLU A 270 -19.61 30.79 -35.86
N MET A 271 -19.60 29.96 -34.81
CA MET A 271 -20.54 30.11 -33.69
C MET A 271 -20.38 31.46 -32.97
N GLN A 272 -19.15 31.90 -32.72
CA GLN A 272 -18.92 33.22 -32.10
C GLN A 272 -19.45 34.35 -32.97
N ARG A 273 -19.21 34.30 -34.28
CA ARG A 273 -19.70 35.32 -35.21
C ARG A 273 -21.23 35.36 -35.26
N ASN A 274 -21.87 34.20 -35.29
CA ASN A 274 -23.33 34.10 -35.27
C ASN A 274 -23.90 34.60 -33.93
N HIS A 275 -23.23 34.32 -32.81
CA HIS A 275 -23.62 34.82 -31.50
C HIS A 275 -23.50 36.35 -31.42
N GLU A 276 -22.41 36.94 -31.92
CA GLU A 276 -22.24 38.40 -31.97
C GLU A 276 -23.29 39.07 -32.86
N GLN A 277 -23.62 38.46 -34.01
CA GLN A 277 -24.66 38.98 -34.90
C GLN A 277 -26.05 38.90 -34.26
N ALA A 278 -26.38 37.80 -33.58
CA ALA A 278 -27.64 37.65 -32.86
C ALA A 278 -27.76 38.66 -31.71
N ASN A 279 -26.66 38.90 -30.98
CA ASN A 279 -26.62 39.86 -29.88
C ASN A 279 -26.74 41.31 -30.39
N GLY A 280 -26.13 41.62 -31.54
CA GLY A 280 -26.29 42.91 -32.22
C GLY A 280 -27.73 43.15 -32.70
N ALA A 281 -28.37 42.15 -33.30
CA ALA A 281 -29.77 42.23 -33.72
C ALA A 281 -30.70 42.47 -32.53
N PHE A 282 -30.51 41.72 -31.43
CA PHE A 282 -31.29 41.90 -30.21
C PHE A 282 -31.13 43.30 -29.59
N LYS A 283 -29.92 43.87 -29.63
CA LYS A 283 -29.67 45.23 -29.15
C LYS A 283 -30.42 46.28 -29.99
N ASN A 284 -30.43 46.12 -31.30
CA ASN A 284 -31.15 47.02 -32.20
C ASN A 284 -32.66 46.94 -31.98
N ASP A 285 -33.20 45.74 -31.77
CA ASP A 285 -34.62 45.55 -31.45
C ASP A 285 -34.99 46.18 -30.11
N LEU A 286 -34.11 46.11 -29.10
CA LEU A 286 -34.29 46.76 -27.80
C LEU A 286 -34.29 48.29 -27.91
N GLU A 287 -33.45 48.87 -28.77
CA GLU A 287 -33.41 50.31 -29.03
C GLU A 287 -34.67 50.78 -29.76
N ALA A 288 -35.15 50.03 -30.76
CA ALA A 288 -36.41 50.32 -31.44
C ALA A 288 -37.62 50.27 -30.49
N LEU A 289 -37.62 49.31 -29.55
CA LEU A 289 -38.69 49.17 -28.56
C LEU A 289 -38.66 50.31 -27.52
N LYS A 290 -37.47 50.79 -27.13
CA LYS A 290 -37.34 51.99 -26.29
C LYS A 290 -37.90 53.23 -26.99
N GLU A 291 -37.59 53.44 -28.27
CA GLU A 291 -38.11 54.59 -29.02
C GLU A 291 -39.64 54.57 -29.14
N LEU A 292 -40.23 53.38 -29.31
CA LEU A 292 -41.69 53.22 -29.31
C LEU A 292 -42.33 53.51 -27.95
N VAL A 293 -41.68 53.08 -26.86
CA VAL A 293 -42.15 53.36 -25.50
C VAL A 293 -42.08 54.85 -25.20
N GLU A 294 -40.99 55.54 -25.56
CA GLU A 294 -40.87 57.00 -25.38
C GLU A 294 -41.95 57.76 -26.17
N LYS A 295 -42.24 57.34 -27.42
CA LYS A 295 -43.33 57.92 -28.21
C LYS A 295 -44.71 57.70 -27.59
N LEU A 296 -44.96 56.52 -27.00
CA LEU A 296 -46.21 56.22 -26.30
C LEU A 296 -46.37 57.05 -25.03
N VAL A 297 -45.31 57.20 -24.23
CA VAL A 297 -45.33 58.03 -23.01
C VAL A 297 -45.62 59.50 -23.36
N ALA A 298 -45.01 60.04 -24.41
CA ALA A 298 -45.24 61.40 -24.87
C ALA A 298 -46.68 61.65 -25.36
N LEU A 299 -47.36 60.62 -25.87
CA LEU A 299 -48.78 60.70 -26.27
C LEU A 299 -49.76 60.59 -25.10
N THR A 300 -49.34 60.04 -23.97
CA THR A 300 -50.17 59.93 -22.75
C THR A 300 -50.04 61.13 -21.81
N GLU A 301 -49.01 61.96 -21.96
CA GLU A 301 -48.75 63.15 -21.14
C GLU A 301 -49.14 64.49 -21.80
N GLY A 302 -49.72 64.47 -23.01
CA GLY A 302 -50.26 65.65 -23.71
C GLY A 302 -51.78 65.65 -23.77
#